data_AF-A0A938M5E0-F1
#
_entry.id   AF-A0A938M5E0-F1
#
_cell.length_a   1.000
_cell.length_b   1.000
_cell.length_c   1.000
_cell.angle_alpha   90.00
_cell.angle_beta   90.00
_cell.angle_gamma   90.00
#
_symmetry.space_group_name_H-M   'P 1'
#
loop_
_entity.id
_entity.type
_entity.pdbx_description
1 polymer ?
#
loop_
_entity_poly.entity_id
_entity_poly.type
_entity_poly.pdbx_seq_one_letter_code
_entity_poly.pdbx_strand_id
1 'polypeptide(L)'
;MRTKSVVVVLALALVLTLTSYVGRAQQKDLYTEFELLSRIVQEVQDKYVDDVDKRKLFEGAIKGMLAELDPYSQYITREMLEEF
;
A
#
# COMPACT_ATOMS: atom_id res chain seq x y z
N MET A 1 -38.89 -5.35 28.57
CA MET A 1 -38.47 -5.16 27.15
C MET A 1 -37.35 -4.12 27.01
N ARG A 2 -37.45 -2.94 27.65
CA ARG A 2 -36.42 -1.87 27.57
C ARG A 2 -34.99 -2.27 27.97
N THR A 3 -34.81 -3.04 29.04
CA THR A 3 -33.47 -3.44 29.53
C THR A 3 -32.74 -4.42 28.59
N LYS A 4 -33.48 -5.31 27.93
CA LYS A 4 -32.91 -6.27 26.97
C LYS A 4 -32.39 -5.57 25.71
N SER A 5 -33.09 -4.54 25.24
CA SER A 5 -32.67 -3.74 24.08
C SER A 5 -31.40 -2.92 24.35
N VAL A 6 -31.22 -2.39 25.57
CA VAL A 6 -30.01 -1.65 25.97
C VAL A 6 -28.77 -2.54 25.98
N VAL A 7 -28.90 -3.76 26.51
CA VAL A 7 -27.79 -4.74 26.53
C VAL A 7 -27.37 -5.14 25.11
N VAL A 8 -28.34 -5.33 24.21
CA VAL A 8 -28.05 -5.66 22.81
C VAL A 8 -27.31 -4.53 22.08
N VAL A 9 -27.70 -3.28 22.31
CA VAL A 9 -27.00 -2.11 21.71
C VAL A 9 -25.57 -1.97 22.23
N LEU A 10 -25.35 -2.19 23.53
CA LEU A 10 -24.01 -2.16 24.11
C LEU A 10 -23.13 -3.30 23.58
N ALA A 11 -23.68 -4.50 23.42
CA ALA A 11 -22.96 -5.62 22.82
C ALA A 11 -22.59 -5.34 21.35
N LEU A 12 -23.50 -4.76 20.57
CA LEU A 12 -23.24 -4.35 19.18
C LEU A 12 -22.17 -3.26 19.10
N ALA A 13 -22.22 -2.26 19.99
CA ALA A 13 -21.19 -1.22 20.05
C ALA A 13 -19.82 -1.81 20.42
N LEU A 14 -19.76 -2.77 21.33
CA LEU A 14 -18.53 -3.47 21.71
C LEU A 14 -17.96 -4.29 20.54
N VAL A 15 -18.82 -4.99 19.79
CA VAL A 15 -18.39 -5.76 18.61
C VAL A 15 -17.82 -4.83 17.53
N LEU A 16 -18.46 -3.67 17.29
CA LEU A 16 -17.99 -2.68 16.32
C LEU A 16 -16.63 -2.05 16.68
N THR A 17 -16.37 -1.81 17.97
CA THR A 17 -15.08 -1.25 18.40
C THR A 17 -13.95 -2.29 18.34
N LEU A 18 -14.25 -3.56 18.62
CA LEU A 18 -13.30 -4.66 18.53
C LEU A 18 -12.88 -4.96 17.08
N THR A 19 -13.82 -4.98 16.13
CA THR A 19 -13.50 -5.22 14.70
C THR A 19 -12.62 -4.12 14.11
N SER A 20 -12.83 -2.87 14.55
CA SER A 20 -12.02 -1.71 14.13
C SER A 20 -10.56 -1.77 14.62
N TYR A 21 -10.27 -2.54 15.67
CA TYR A 21 -8.92 -2.65 16.22
C TYR A 21 -8.07 -3.66 15.44
N VAL A 22 -8.66 -4.77 14.99
CA VAL A 22 -7.97 -5.84 14.28
C VAL A 22 -7.48 -5.39 12.89
N GLY A 23 -8.26 -4.56 12.18
CA GLY A 23 -7.89 -4.09 10.83
C GLY A 23 -6.80 -3.01 10.79
N ARG A 24 -6.49 -2.35 11.91
CA ARG A 24 -5.56 -1.19 11.93
C ARG A 24 -4.08 -1.57 11.95
N ALA A 25 -3.72 -2.74 12.47
CA ALA A 25 -2.33 -3.15 12.61
C ALA A 25 -1.66 -3.41 11.26
N GLN A 26 -2.33 -4.15 10.37
CA GLN A 26 -1.80 -4.50 9.05
C GLN A 26 -1.79 -3.33 8.07
N GLN A 27 -2.78 -2.43 8.15
CA GLN A 27 -2.82 -1.23 7.30
C GLN A 27 -1.69 -0.24 7.64
N LYS A 28 -1.27 -0.18 8.90
CA LYS A 28 -0.17 0.70 9.33
C LYS A 28 1.15 0.30 8.68
N ASP A 29 1.40 -1.00 8.56
CA ASP A 29 2.64 -1.55 8.02
C ASP A 29 2.84 -1.16 6.54
N LEU A 30 1.84 -1.43 5.70
CA LEU A 30 1.89 -1.08 4.27
C LEU A 30 2.03 0.43 4.04
N TYR A 31 1.36 1.24 4.85
CA TYR A 31 1.43 2.70 4.73
C TYR A 31 2.84 3.22 5.04
N THR A 32 3.49 2.64 6.06
CA THR A 32 4.87 2.99 6.42
C THR A 32 5.86 2.63 5.30
N GLU A 33 5.71 1.46 4.68
CA GLU A 33 6.57 1.08 3.55
C GLU A 33 6.38 1.98 2.33
N PHE A 34 5.14 2.38 2.04
CA PHE A 34 4.86 3.34 0.97
C PHE A 34 5.43 4.74 1.27
N GLU A 35 5.36 5.17 2.53
CA GLU A 35 5.97 6.43 2.97
C GLU A 35 7.49 6.41 2.77
N LEU A 36 8.15 5.31 3.13
CA LEU A 36 9.58 5.13 2.91
C LEU A 36 9.93 5.18 1.42
N LEU A 37 9.19 4.45 0.57
CA LEU A 37 9.39 4.47 -0.88
C LEU A 37 9.25 5.88 -1.46
N SER A 38 8.20 6.61 -1.04
CA SER A 38 7.95 7.98 -1.48
C SER A 38 9.10 8.93 -1.09
N ARG A 39 9.62 8.81 0.13
CA ARG A 39 10.78 9.60 0.60
C ARG A 39 12.03 9.32 -0.23
N ILE A 40 12.30 8.06 -0.55
CA ILE A 40 13.45 7.68 -1.40
C ILE A 40 13.31 8.29 -2.81
N VAL A 41 12.11 8.21 -3.41
CA VAL A 41 11.85 8.79 -4.74
C VAL A 41 12.02 10.31 -4.75
N GLN A 42 11.64 11.00 -3.67
CA GLN A 42 11.88 12.44 -3.51
C GLN A 42 13.37 12.74 -3.36
N GLU A 43 14.06 11.98 -2.51
CA GLU A 43 15.49 12.18 -2.27
C GLU A 43 16.33 11.97 -3.54
N VAL A 44 15.98 11.00 -4.37
CA VAL A 44 16.62 10.80 -5.68
C VAL A 44 16.34 12.00 -6.60
N GLN A 45 15.13 12.51 -6.67
CA GLN A 45 14.84 13.71 -7.47
C GLN A 45 15.62 14.94 -7.03
N ASP A 46 15.73 15.15 -5.71
CA ASP A 46 16.32 16.37 -5.17
C ASP A 46 17.85 16.36 -5.22
N LYS A 47 18.46 15.16 -5.19
CA LYS A 47 19.91 14.99 -5.03
C LYS A 47 20.61 14.39 -6.23
N TYR A 48 19.89 13.83 -7.20
CA TYR A 48 20.50 13.31 -8.41
C TYR A 48 20.97 14.44 -9.32
N VAL A 49 22.04 14.19 -10.07
CA VAL A 49 22.71 15.20 -10.89
C VAL A 49 21.85 15.69 -12.06
N ASP A 50 20.97 14.83 -12.57
CA ASP A 50 20.10 15.07 -13.72
C ASP A 50 18.62 14.97 -13.33
N ASP A 51 17.74 15.52 -14.19
CA ASP A 51 16.30 15.36 -14.05
C ASP A 51 15.89 13.88 -14.16
N VAL A 52 15.10 13.43 -13.20
CA VAL A 52 14.63 12.04 -13.08
C VAL A 52 13.12 11.95 -13.28
N ASP A 53 12.68 11.03 -14.14
CA ASP A 53 11.26 10.72 -14.31
C ASP A 53 10.77 9.82 -13.16
N LYS A 54 9.90 10.36 -12.31
CA LYS A 54 9.29 9.63 -11.18
C LYS A 54 8.61 8.34 -11.64
N ARG A 55 7.94 8.35 -12.80
CA ARG A 55 7.24 7.17 -13.30
C ARG A 55 8.22 6.04 -13.55
N LYS A 56 9.39 6.34 -14.14
CA LYS A 56 10.45 5.34 -14.34
C LYS A 56 11.01 4.81 -13.03
N LEU A 57 11.13 5.63 -11.99
CA LEU A 57 11.55 5.18 -10.66
C LEU A 57 10.56 4.20 -10.04
N PHE A 58 9.26 4.51 -10.10
CA PHE A 58 8.21 3.60 -9.60
C PHE A 58 8.12 2.31 -10.43
N GLU A 59 8.19 2.38 -11.75
CA GLU A 59 8.24 1.19 -12.60
C GLU A 59 9.47 0.32 -12.31
N GLY A 60 10.64 0.95 -12.08
CA GLY A 60 11.85 0.27 -11.65
C GLY A 60 11.67 -0.45 -10.31
N ALA A 61 11.04 0.21 -9.34
CA ALA A 61 10.73 -0.39 -8.04
C ALA A 61 9.80 -1.60 -8.19
N ILE A 62 8.75 -1.51 -9.02
CA ILE A 62 7.85 -2.63 -9.30
C ILE A 62 8.61 -3.79 -9.94
N LYS A 63 9.44 -3.52 -10.96
CA LYS A 63 10.27 -4.54 -11.61
C LYS A 63 11.23 -5.22 -10.63
N GLY A 64 11.85 -4.47 -9.73
CA GLY A 64 12.70 -5.01 -8.67
C GLY A 64 11.94 -5.93 -7.70
N MET A 65 10.75 -5.50 -7.24
CA MET A 65 9.91 -6.34 -6.38
C MET A 65 9.49 -7.64 -7.06
N LEU A 66 9.15 -7.60 -8.35
CA LEU A 66 8.76 -8.80 -9.10
C LEU A 66 9.95 -9.74 -9.34
N ALA A 67 11.15 -9.19 -9.57
CA ALA A 67 12.37 -9.98 -9.74
C ALA A 67 12.75 -10.78 -8.49
N GLU A 68 12.38 -10.31 -7.29
CA GLU A 68 12.56 -11.05 -6.03
C GLU A 68 11.58 -12.23 -5.88
N LEU A 69 10.45 -12.22 -6.59
CA LEU A 69 9.48 -13.32 -6.54
C LEU A 69 9.93 -14.50 -7.39
N ASP A 70 10.15 -14.25 -8.68
CA ASP A 70 10.67 -15.24 -9.63
C ASP A 70 11.16 -14.59 -10.94
N PRO A 71 11.99 -15.28 -11.76
CA PRO A 71 12.54 -14.72 -13.00
C PRO A 71 11.54 -14.48 -14.13
N TYR A 72 10.32 -15.02 -14.03
CA TYR A 72 9.26 -14.93 -15.03
C TYR A 72 8.17 -13.91 -14.67
N SER A 73 8.11 -13.45 -13.42
CA SER A 73 7.23 -12.38 -12.98
C SER A 73 7.61 -11.06 -13.66
N GLN A 74 6.70 -10.52 -14.48
CA GLN A 74 6.91 -9.30 -15.25
C GLN A 74 5.80 -8.28 -15.05
N TYR A 75 6.20 -7.01 -15.02
CA TYR A 75 5.28 -5.87 -15.06
C TYR A 75 5.09 -5.43 -16.51
N ILE A 76 3.85 -5.45 -16.98
CA ILE A 76 3.50 -5.01 -18.34
C ILE A 76 3.06 -3.54 -18.30
N THR A 77 3.81 -2.67 -18.97
CA THR A 77 3.45 -1.25 -19.08
C THR A 77 2.35 -1.04 -20.13
N ARG A 78 1.77 0.17 -20.17
CA ARG A 78 0.77 0.51 -21.19
C ARG A 78 1.38 0.47 -22.60
N GLU A 79 2.61 0.94 -22.74
CA GLU A 79 3.36 0.92 -24.00
C GLU A 79 3.59 -0.52 -24.46
N MET A 80 3.98 -1.43 -23.55
CA MET A 80 4.12 -2.85 -23.87
C MET A 80 2.80 -3.47 -24.31
N LEU A 81 1.68 -3.12 -23.66
CA LEU A 81 0.35 -3.59 -24.06
C LEU A 81 -0.07 -3.13 -25.45
N GLU A 82 0.35 -1.94 -25.88
CA GLU A 82 0.04 -1.41 -27.21
C GLU A 82 0.88 -2.05 -28.33
N GLU A 83 1.98 -2.72 -27.98
CA GLU A 83 2.84 -3.47 -28.91
C GLU A 83 2.40 -4.94 -29.11
N PHE A 84 1.47 -5.45 -28.30
CA PHE A 84 0.86 -6.79 -28.43
C PHE A 84 -0.37 -6.79 -29.34
#